data_AF-A0A9D9R535-F1
#
_entry.id   AF-A0A9D9R535-F1
#
_cell.length_a   1.000
_cell.length_b   1.000
_cell.length_c   1.000
_cell.angle_alpha   90.00
_cell.angle_beta   90.00
_cell.angle_gamma   90.00
#
_symmetry.space_group_name_H-M   'P 1'
#
loop_
_entity.id
_entity.type
_entity.pdbx_description
1 polymer ?
#
loop_
_entity_poly.entity_id
_entity_poly.type
_entity_poly.pdbx_seq_one_letter_code
_entity_poly.pdbx_strand_id
1 'polypeptide(L)'
;MKRILSLAFAIVLLATLPMQGQGKRYQVAGVAFYNLENLFDTIPNNPLGRDAEYTPNGSRKWTGKRYWNKIHNLAYAISNMKTDLTPMGPAIIGVSEVENITVMQDLARDEQLKAWNLQVLHHDSPDRRGIDVGFLFNPRLFRPLNVTHHTLVVES
;
A
#
# COMPACT_ATOMS: atom_id res chain seq x y z
N MET A 1 60.39 15.96 -26.83
CA MET A 1 60.01 14.59 -27.29
C MET A 1 59.61 13.65 -26.15
N LYS A 2 60.45 13.41 -25.12
CA LYS A 2 60.12 12.49 -24.00
C LYS A 2 58.79 12.81 -23.29
N ARG A 3 58.53 14.08 -22.96
CA ARG A 3 57.25 14.51 -22.34
C ARG A 3 56.02 14.29 -23.22
N ILE A 4 56.18 14.39 -24.54
CA ILE A 4 55.10 14.17 -25.52
C ILE A 4 54.81 12.67 -25.63
N LEU A 5 55.85 11.82 -25.64
CA LEU A 5 55.68 10.36 -25.57
C LEU A 5 55.03 9.91 -24.26
N SER A 6 55.42 10.49 -23.11
CA SER A 6 54.81 10.18 -21.82
C SER A 6 53.32 10.52 -21.78
N LEU A 7 52.94 11.66 -22.38
CA LEU A 7 51.55 12.11 -22.44
C LEU A 7 50.71 11.23 -23.39
N ALA A 8 51.27 10.88 -24.56
CA ALA A 8 50.63 9.95 -25.49
C ALA A 8 50.43 8.57 -24.86
N PHE A 9 51.41 8.08 -24.10
CA PHE A 9 51.31 6.81 -23.38
C PHE A 9 50.23 6.84 -22.29
N ALA A 10 50.11 7.94 -21.53
CA ALA A 10 49.07 8.11 -20.53
C ALA A 10 47.65 8.17 -21.14
N ILE A 11 47.50 8.81 -22.30
CA ILE A 11 46.21 8.87 -23.02
C ILE A 11 45.81 7.48 -23.54
N VAL A 12 46.75 6.71 -24.10
CA VAL A 12 46.49 5.33 -24.53
C VAL A 12 46.11 4.46 -23.34
N LEU A 13 46.75 4.64 -22.18
CA LEU A 13 46.42 3.90 -20.96
C LEU A 13 44.98 4.20 -20.47
N LEU A 14 44.56 5.47 -20.49
CA LEU A 14 43.18 5.87 -20.13
C LEU A 14 42.13 5.31 -21.10
N ALA A 15 42.47 5.20 -22.39
CA ALA A 15 41.57 4.66 -23.41
C ALA A 15 41.35 3.14 -23.30
N THR A 16 42.18 2.43 -22.52
CA THR A 16 42.06 0.98 -22.28
C THR A 16 41.26 0.61 -21.03
N LEU A 17 40.74 1.59 -20.29
CA LEU A 17 39.85 1.29 -19.17
C LEU A 17 38.58 0.60 -19.68
N PRO A 18 38.24 -0.59 -19.16
CA PRO A 18 37.02 -1.27 -19.59
C PRO A 18 35.82 -0.37 -19.23
N MET A 19 35.08 0.07 -20.25
CA MET A 19 33.74 0.62 -20.04
C MET A 19 32.88 -0.50 -19.44
N GLN A 20 32.72 -0.48 -18.12
CA GLN A 20 31.67 -1.26 -17.48
C GLN A 20 30.34 -0.76 -18.05
N GLY A 21 29.71 -1.57 -18.90
CA GLY A 21 28.40 -1.27 -19.46
C GLY A 21 27.43 -1.04 -18.30
N GLN A 22 26.78 0.12 -18.28
CA GLN A 22 25.72 0.38 -17.33
C GLN A 22 24.59 -0.62 -17.62
N GLY A 23 24.48 -1.67 -16.79
CA GLY A 23 23.38 -2.62 -16.88
C GLY A 23 22.04 -1.88 -16.89
N LYS A 24 21.05 -2.41 -17.62
CA LYS A 24 19.72 -1.80 -17.72
C LYS A 24 19.18 -1.53 -16.31
N ARG A 25 18.94 -0.25 -16.00
CA ARG A 25 18.28 0.17 -14.75
C ARG A 25 16.78 0.05 -14.93
N TYR A 26 16.14 -0.78 -14.11
CA TYR A 26 14.69 -0.90 -14.05
C TYR A 26 14.15 -0.09 -12.88
N GLN A 27 13.00 0.55 -13.09
CA GLN A 27 12.19 1.04 -11.98
C GLN A 27 11.34 -0.14 -11.50
N VAL A 28 11.44 -0.46 -10.21
CA VAL A 28 10.67 -1.55 -9.60
C VAL A 28 9.69 -0.96 -8.59
N ALA A 29 8.44 -1.39 -8.66
CA ALA A 29 7.39 -0.98 -7.75
C ALA A 29 6.65 -2.21 -7.23
N GLY A 30 6.41 -2.26 -5.92
CA GLY A 30 5.64 -3.33 -5.30
C GLY A 30 4.15 -3.08 -5.45
N VAL A 31 3.38 -4.15 -5.68
CA VAL A 31 1.91 -4.12 -5.68
C VAL A 31 1.45 -5.25 -4.77
N ALA A 32 0.55 -4.94 -3.85
CA ALA A 32 -0.02 -5.91 -2.93
C ALA A 32 -1.55 -5.90 -2.97
N PHE A 33 -2.15 -7.00 -2.56
CA PHE A 33 -3.57 -7.10 -2.24
C PHE A 33 -3.72 -7.71 -0.85
N TYR A 34 -4.60 -7.16 -0.02
CA TYR A 34 -4.86 -7.67 1.32
C TYR A 34 -6.34 -7.61 1.70
N ASN A 35 -6.94 -8.76 1.97
CA ASN A 35 -8.26 -8.83 2.60
C ASN A 35 -8.12 -8.44 4.08
N LEU A 36 -8.87 -7.43 4.53
CA LEU A 36 -8.82 -6.93 5.91
C LEU A 36 -9.80 -7.65 6.85
N GLU A 37 -10.45 -8.72 6.39
CA GLU A 37 -11.26 -9.65 7.16
C GLU A 37 -12.41 -8.96 7.92
N ASN A 38 -13.21 -8.14 7.23
CA ASN A 38 -14.24 -7.28 7.80
C ASN A 38 -13.67 -6.27 8.81
N LEU A 39 -12.96 -5.26 8.31
CA LEU A 39 -12.49 -4.14 9.10
C LEU A 39 -13.61 -3.12 9.29
N PHE A 40 -14.34 -3.27 10.39
CA PHE A 40 -15.37 -2.34 10.86
C PHE A 40 -14.85 -1.48 12.02
N ASP A 41 -15.34 -0.26 12.11
CA ASP A 41 -15.25 0.58 13.28
C ASP A 41 -16.21 0.04 14.39
N THR A 42 -16.26 0.73 15.53
CA THR A 42 -17.06 0.27 16.70
C THR A 42 -18.39 0.99 16.86
N ILE A 43 -18.71 1.90 15.94
CA ILE A 43 -19.82 2.84 15.99
C ILE A 43 -20.86 2.39 14.96
N PRO A 44 -22.03 1.89 15.40
CA PRO A 44 -23.08 1.52 14.46
C PRO A 44 -23.59 2.77 13.74
N ASN A 45 -23.24 2.91 12.47
CA ASN A 45 -23.56 4.06 11.64
C ASN A 45 -24.23 3.66 10.32
N ASN A 46 -24.37 2.35 10.06
CA ASN A 46 -25.05 1.84 8.90
C ASN A 46 -26.58 1.92 9.07
N PRO A 47 -27.30 2.65 8.20
CA PRO A 47 -28.76 2.79 8.31
C PRO A 47 -29.51 1.46 8.08
N LEU A 48 -28.84 0.44 7.53
CA LEU A 48 -29.39 -0.90 7.31
C LEU A 48 -29.00 -1.88 8.43
N GLY A 49 -28.32 -1.42 9.49
CA GLY A 49 -27.95 -2.24 10.66
C GLY A 49 -26.95 -3.36 10.35
N ARG A 50 -26.18 -3.23 9.26
CA ARG A 50 -25.25 -4.26 8.75
C ARG A 50 -23.98 -4.43 9.58
N ASP A 51 -23.71 -3.47 10.46
CA ASP A 51 -22.56 -3.35 11.36
C ASP A 51 -22.89 -3.71 12.82
N ALA A 52 -24.14 -4.08 13.12
CA ALA A 52 -24.60 -4.28 14.49
C ALA A 52 -23.80 -5.33 15.28
N GLU A 53 -23.27 -6.35 14.58
CA GLU A 53 -22.42 -7.36 15.20
C GLU A 53 -21.04 -6.81 15.62
N TYR A 54 -20.56 -5.77 14.94
CA TYR A 54 -19.26 -5.09 15.14
C TYR A 54 -19.37 -3.92 16.12
N THR A 55 -20.13 -4.10 17.19
CA THR A 55 -20.20 -3.16 18.31
C THR A 55 -19.75 -3.81 19.62
N PRO A 56 -19.45 -3.03 20.68
CA PRO A 56 -19.11 -3.61 21.99
C PRO A 56 -20.20 -4.52 22.55
N ASN A 57 -21.46 -4.20 22.26
CA ASN A 57 -22.63 -4.95 22.70
C ASN A 57 -23.04 -6.06 21.72
N GLY A 58 -22.62 -5.95 20.46
CA GLY A 58 -22.90 -6.91 19.38
C GLY A 58 -22.35 -8.31 19.63
N SER A 59 -22.72 -9.25 18.76
CA SER A 59 -22.34 -10.67 18.88
C SER A 59 -20.83 -10.88 18.80
N ARG A 60 -20.08 -10.04 18.06
CA ARG A 60 -18.61 -10.13 17.98
C ARG A 60 -17.91 -9.52 19.18
N LYS A 61 -18.61 -8.79 20.07
CA LYS A 61 -18.01 -8.04 21.18
C LYS A 61 -16.85 -7.16 20.69
N TRP A 62 -17.12 -6.37 19.66
CA TRP A 62 -16.14 -5.54 18.96
C TRP A 62 -15.88 -4.26 19.75
N THR A 63 -14.90 -4.31 20.65
CA THR A 63 -14.51 -3.18 21.50
C THR A 63 -13.43 -2.34 20.83
N GLY A 64 -13.25 -1.09 21.28
CA GLY A 64 -12.16 -0.23 20.80
C GLY A 64 -10.78 -0.90 20.93
N LYS A 65 -10.56 -1.68 21.99
CA LYS A 65 -9.32 -2.47 22.15
C LYS A 65 -9.14 -3.49 21.01
N ARG A 66 -10.20 -4.19 20.60
CA ARG A 66 -10.13 -5.17 19.51
C ARG A 66 -9.94 -4.51 18.16
N TYR A 67 -10.62 -3.38 17.94
CA TYR A 67 -10.44 -2.55 16.75
C TYR A 67 -8.98 -2.11 16.60
N TRP A 68 -8.40 -1.45 17.61
CA TRP A 68 -7.01 -0.97 17.53
C TRP A 68 -5.99 -2.10 17.48
N ASN A 69 -6.23 -3.22 18.17
CA ASN A 69 -5.38 -4.41 18.03
C ASN A 69 -5.43 -4.98 16.59
N LYS A 70 -6.61 -4.99 15.96
CA LYS A 70 -6.74 -5.44 14.56
C LYS A 70 -6.01 -4.47 13.62
N ILE A 71 -6.21 -3.16 13.76
CA ILE A 71 -5.48 -2.14 12.99
C ILE A 71 -3.96 -2.37 13.10
N HIS A 72 -3.45 -2.52 14.33
CA HIS A 72 -2.02 -2.73 14.58
C HIS A 72 -1.50 -4.02 13.93
N ASN A 73 -2.25 -5.12 14.00
CA ASN A 73 -1.86 -6.39 13.39
C ASN A 73 -1.89 -6.33 11.85
N LEU A 74 -2.88 -5.66 11.26
CA LEU A 74 -2.95 -5.44 9.81
C LEU A 74 -1.79 -4.54 9.35
N ALA A 75 -1.50 -3.48 10.10
CA ALA A 75 -0.39 -2.58 9.84
C ALA A 75 0.96 -3.30 9.93
N TYR A 76 1.12 -4.20 10.92
CA TYR A 76 2.29 -5.06 11.04
C TYR A 76 2.47 -5.92 9.79
N ALA A 77 1.42 -6.61 9.34
CA ALA A 77 1.48 -7.43 8.13
C ALA A 77 1.88 -6.61 6.90
N ILE A 78 1.27 -5.43 6.69
CA ILE A 78 1.60 -4.53 5.58
C ILE A 78 3.06 -4.04 5.68
N SER A 79 3.53 -3.67 6.87
CA SER A 79 4.88 -3.14 7.07
C SER A 79 5.98 -4.14 6.70
N ASN A 80 5.65 -5.44 6.76
CA ASN A 80 6.52 -6.56 6.39
C ASN A 80 6.46 -6.92 4.89
N MET A 81 5.65 -6.25 4.07
CA MET A 81 5.61 -6.45 2.61
C MET A 81 6.78 -5.79 1.85
N LYS A 82 7.84 -5.37 2.56
CA LYS A 82 9.07 -4.85 1.95
C LYS A 82 9.86 -6.01 1.33
N THR A 83 10.59 -5.71 0.27
CA THR A 83 11.55 -6.64 -0.35
C THR A 83 12.86 -5.90 -0.62
N ASP A 84 13.93 -6.63 -0.94
CA ASP A 84 15.20 -6.03 -1.34
C ASP A 84 15.07 -5.12 -2.58
N LEU A 85 14.10 -5.40 -3.44
CA LEU A 85 13.79 -4.59 -4.63
C LEU A 85 12.85 -3.42 -4.32
N THR A 86 12.06 -3.51 -3.25
CA THR A 86 11.03 -2.52 -2.87
C THR A 86 11.13 -2.20 -1.37
N PRO A 87 12.23 -1.56 -0.92
CA PRO A 87 12.47 -1.33 0.51
C PRO A 87 11.51 -0.31 1.15
N MET A 88 10.82 0.50 0.35
CA MET A 88 9.75 1.40 0.80
C MET A 88 8.37 0.72 0.86
N GLY A 89 8.33 -0.60 0.68
CA GLY A 89 7.09 -1.38 0.63
C GLY A 89 6.39 -1.29 -0.73
N PRO A 90 5.15 -1.81 -0.82
CA PRO A 90 4.32 -1.65 -2.00
C PRO A 90 4.05 -0.18 -2.31
N ALA A 91 4.13 0.19 -3.58
CA ALA A 91 3.67 1.50 -4.05
C ALA A 91 2.14 1.62 -3.92
N ILE A 92 1.46 0.48 -4.05
CA ILE A 92 0.01 0.32 -4.08
C ILE A 92 -0.37 -0.92 -3.27
N ILE A 93 -1.42 -0.81 -2.47
CA ILE A 93 -2.05 -1.91 -1.74
C ILE A 93 -3.55 -1.86 -2.01
N GLY A 94 -4.06 -2.80 -2.81
CA GLY A 94 -5.50 -3.03 -2.93
C GLY A 94 -6.02 -3.71 -1.67
N VAL A 95 -7.19 -3.31 -1.20
CA VAL A 95 -7.82 -3.92 -0.02
C VAL A 95 -9.28 -4.27 -0.28
N SER A 96 -9.78 -5.23 0.49
CA SER A 96 -11.19 -5.63 0.50
C SER A 96 -11.68 -5.84 1.93
N GLU A 97 -13.00 -5.92 2.07
CA GLU A 97 -13.70 -6.10 3.34
C GLU A 97 -13.48 -4.95 4.33
N VAL A 98 -13.66 -3.73 3.83
CA VAL A 98 -13.50 -2.48 4.58
C VAL A 98 -14.86 -1.84 4.82
N GLU A 99 -15.20 -1.39 6.02
CA GLU A 99 -16.51 -0.75 6.22
C GLU A 99 -16.61 0.64 5.59
N ASN A 100 -15.59 1.50 5.77
CA ASN A 100 -15.63 2.88 5.32
C ASN A 100 -14.22 3.48 5.21
N ILE A 101 -14.13 4.73 4.74
CA ILE A 101 -12.85 5.41 4.57
C ILE A 101 -12.08 5.62 5.89
N THR A 102 -12.77 5.78 7.02
CA THR A 102 -12.14 6.15 8.30
C THR A 102 -11.27 5.02 8.85
N VAL A 103 -11.72 3.77 8.74
CA VAL A 103 -10.93 2.61 9.16
C VAL A 103 -9.65 2.43 8.32
N MET A 104 -9.70 2.81 7.04
CA MET A 104 -8.50 2.82 6.18
C MET A 104 -7.54 3.94 6.56
N GLN A 105 -8.06 5.12 6.94
CA GLN A 105 -7.23 6.21 7.41
C GLN A 105 -6.56 5.86 8.74
N ASP A 106 -7.27 5.19 9.64
CA ASP A 106 -6.69 4.70 10.89
C ASP A 106 -5.59 3.66 10.63
N LEU A 107 -5.82 2.73 9.70
CA LEU A 107 -4.80 1.78 9.25
C LEU A 107 -3.56 2.49 8.69
N ALA A 108 -3.75 3.48 7.81
CA ALA A 108 -2.64 4.25 7.23
C ALA A 108 -1.87 5.09 8.26
N ARG A 109 -2.50 5.46 9.38
CA ARG A 109 -1.91 6.27 10.46
C ARG A 109 -1.24 5.45 11.56
N ASP A 110 -1.40 4.12 11.58
CA ASP A 110 -0.71 3.24 12.53
C ASP A 110 0.80 3.51 12.52
N GLU A 111 1.43 3.45 13.68
CA GLU A 111 2.84 3.81 13.87
C GLU A 111 3.79 3.06 12.93
N GLN A 112 3.44 1.84 12.54
CA GLN A 112 4.24 0.99 11.66
C GLN A 112 4.21 1.46 10.20
N LEU A 113 3.15 2.17 9.79
CA LEU A 113 2.92 2.65 8.43
C LEU A 113 3.04 4.17 8.29
N LYS A 114 3.01 4.92 9.40
CA LYS A 114 3.01 6.39 9.41
C LYS A 114 4.13 7.01 8.55
N ALA A 115 5.33 6.42 8.56
CA ALA A 115 6.47 6.89 7.77
C ALA A 115 6.30 6.70 6.25
N TRP A 116 5.34 5.88 5.82
CA TRP A 116 5.05 5.66 4.40
C TRP A 116 4.18 6.77 3.83
N ASN A 117 3.46 7.52 4.68
CA ASN A 117 2.50 8.56 4.31
C ASN A 117 1.44 8.04 3.32
N LEU A 118 0.92 6.84 3.59
CA LEU A 118 -0.08 6.21 2.74
C LEU A 118 -1.33 7.09 2.63
N GLN A 119 -1.82 7.24 1.41
CA GLN A 119 -3.06 7.92 1.08
C GLN A 119 -4.13 6.90 0.74
N VAL A 120 -5.40 7.26 0.97
CA VAL A 120 -6.56 6.39 0.81
C VAL A 120 -7.37 6.80 -0.41
N LEU A 121 -7.74 5.83 -1.24
CA LEU A 121 -8.84 5.94 -2.20
C LEU A 121 -9.89 4.88 -1.84
N HIS A 122 -11.13 5.32 -1.71
CA HIS A 122 -12.24 4.51 -1.23
C HIS A 122 -13.52 4.93 -1.94
N HIS A 123 -14.36 3.96 -2.27
CA HIS A 123 -15.71 4.19 -2.76
C HIS A 123 -16.66 3.24 -2.05
N ASP A 124 -17.79 3.77 -1.59
CA ASP A 124 -18.85 2.97 -1.03
C ASP A 124 -19.38 2.00 -2.09
N SER A 125 -19.60 0.76 -1.70
CA SER A 125 -20.04 -0.31 -2.58
C SER A 125 -21.47 -0.76 -2.24
N PRO A 126 -22.18 -1.36 -3.20
CA PRO A 126 -23.50 -1.92 -2.95
C PRO A 126 -23.46 -3.30 -2.28
N ASP A 127 -22.32 -3.74 -1.70
CA ASP A 127 -22.26 -5.05 -1.04
C ASP A 127 -23.26 -5.09 0.12
N ARG A 128 -24.12 -6.11 0.12
CA ARG A 128 -25.17 -6.31 1.13
C ARG A 128 -24.65 -6.48 2.56
N ARG A 129 -23.36 -6.78 2.75
CA ARG A 129 -22.70 -6.85 4.06
C ARG A 129 -22.25 -5.47 4.56
N GLY A 130 -22.27 -4.45 3.70
CA GLY A 130 -21.78 -3.11 4.05
C GLY A 130 -20.26 -3.05 4.10
N ILE A 131 -19.59 -3.76 3.18
CA ILE A 131 -18.14 -3.74 3.07
C ILE A 131 -17.71 -3.39 1.65
N ASP A 132 -16.60 -2.70 1.56
CA ASP A 132 -16.11 -2.05 0.37
C ASP A 132 -14.75 -2.59 -0.04
N VAL A 133 -14.36 -2.20 -1.25
CA VAL A 133 -13.00 -2.32 -1.74
C VAL A 133 -12.34 -0.96 -1.67
N GLY A 134 -11.04 -0.95 -1.41
CA GLY A 134 -10.28 0.26 -1.25
C GLY A 134 -8.86 0.12 -1.77
N PHE A 135 -8.14 1.21 -1.71
CA PHE A 135 -6.79 1.31 -2.26
C PHE A 135 -5.95 2.25 -1.38
N LEU A 136 -4.85 1.73 -0.85
CA LEU A 136 -3.81 2.52 -0.18
C LEU A 136 -2.65 2.75 -1.15
N PHE A 137 -2.08 3.95 -1.17
CA PHE A 137 -0.92 4.23 -2.03
C PHE A 137 0.11 5.14 -1.38
N ASN A 138 1.38 4.92 -1.71
CA ASN A 138 2.47 5.78 -1.28
C ASN A 138 2.64 6.93 -2.29
N PRO A 139 2.36 8.19 -1.94
CA PRO A 139 2.36 9.32 -2.88
C PRO A 139 3.76 9.66 -3.42
N ARG A 140 4.83 9.10 -2.82
CA ARG A 140 6.19 9.22 -3.36
C ARG A 140 6.45 8.29 -4.54
N LEU A 141 5.64 7.25 -4.69
CA LEU A 141 5.82 6.18 -5.69
C LEU A 141 4.69 6.11 -6.71
N PHE A 142 3.49 6.56 -6.33
CA PHE A 142 2.31 6.45 -7.16
C PHE A 142 1.47 7.72 -7.07
N ARG A 143 0.94 8.14 -8.22
CA ARG A 143 -0.04 9.22 -8.32
C ARG A 143 -1.23 8.73 -9.14
N PRO A 144 -2.44 8.64 -8.55
CA PRO A 144 -3.63 8.32 -9.31
C PRO A 144 -3.89 9.43 -10.35
N LEU A 145 -4.19 9.05 -11.59
CA LEU A 145 -4.54 9.97 -12.66
C LEU A 145 -6.06 10.07 -12.86
N ASN A 146 -6.76 8.96 -12.65
CA ASN A 146 -8.21 8.84 -12.71
C ASN A 146 -8.66 7.75 -11.73
N VAL A 147 -9.87 7.87 -11.19
CA VAL A 147 -10.48 6.89 -10.30
C VAL A 147 -11.93 6.67 -10.73
N THR A 148 -12.26 5.43 -11.03
CA THR A 148 -13.60 4.98 -11.44
C THR A 148 -13.94 3.69 -10.70
N HIS A 149 -15.20 3.54 -10.29
CA HIS A 149 -15.67 2.31 -9.65
C HIS A 149 -16.64 1.58 -10.58
N HIS A 150 -16.63 0.25 -10.51
CA HIS A 150 -17.49 -0.61 -11.31
C HIS A 150 -18.13 -1.66 -10.40
N THR A 151 -19.45 -1.70 -10.37
CA THR A 151 -20.19 -2.77 -9.69
C THR A 151 -20.13 -4.03 -10.54
N LEU A 152 -19.62 -5.12 -9.97
CA LEU A 152 -19.70 -6.43 -10.61
C LEU A 152 -21.15 -6.95 -10.50
N VAL A 153 -21.80 -7.10 -11.65
CA VAL A 153 -23.10 -7.77 -11.75
C VAL A 153 -22.84 -9.18 -12.24
N VAL A 154 -23.06 -10.17 -11.38
CA VAL A 154 -23.00 -11.59 -11.75
C VAL A 154 -24.42 -12.00 -12.11
N GLU A 155 -24.65 -12.27 -13.39
CA GLU A 155 -25.90 -12.87 -13.84
C GLU A 155 -25.99 -14.30 -13.29
N SER A 156 -27.08 -14.58 -12.58
CA SER A 156 -27.38 -15.89 -11.98
C SER A 156 -28.16 -16.78 -12.94
#